data_AF-A0A409WUY0-F1
#
_entry.id   AF-A0A409WUY0-F1
#
_cell.length_a   1.000
_cell.length_b   1.000
_cell.length_c   1.000
_cell.angle_alpha   90.00
_cell.angle_beta   90.00
_cell.angle_gamma   90.00
#
_symmetry.space_group_name_H-M   'P 1'
#
loop_
_entity.id
_entity.type
_entity.pdbx_description
1 polymer ?
#
loop_
_entity_poly.entity_id
_entity_poly.type
_entity_poly.pdbx_seq_one_letter_code
_entity_poly.pdbx_strand_id
1 'polypeptide(L)'
;MTIILYDIPSTIAGNAWAPNTFKTRYTLNFKGLSFTTEWVEYPDIELHCKKLGIKPTSKKDDGRDHYTLPAIYDPSTGTYIADSFPIAEYLDKTYPDTPPIFPRNTVGLHRAFTQAAFTQNIEPLWEFILPPTCLILNPPSSEYFRRTREESFRKTMEDLVPKGEYAIEQWNKLQEGFDKIAAWYAVTDGTGPYMMGNEISWDDILLCSFFSWMRIVWGKDDKKWKDVAKWDGGRWGRLLQDLEKYAAWNFNVWKTRIGLNFKGIPYTTEWVEFPDIEPLFKKLGVPPSRNKADGSPFYTVPAIHDPSTGVYISDSILIAEYLDKTYPEKPLIIPHGTLGVQSAFNDGAFHNLKSILPIVFPTLITKLNPPSANYRLAALGSPQGPKVEVTEQWKAFENGLNQIDAWYSRNGGKGPFLLGDIPSWADFVMASFLVFTRRGFGEESKEWQKVISWNGGRWKSRSEIYRAWETVV
;
A
#
# COMPACT_ATOMS: atom_id res chain seq x y z
N MET A 1 -0.55 20.73 7.89
CA MET A 1 -1.70 20.22 8.66
C MET A 1 -2.19 19.00 7.92
N THR A 2 -2.58 17.95 8.62
CA THR A 2 -2.80 16.62 8.04
C THR A 2 -4.29 16.43 7.74
N ILE A 3 -4.65 16.03 6.52
CA ILE A 3 -6.05 15.78 6.12
C ILE A 3 -6.59 14.61 6.95
N ILE A 4 -7.84 14.66 7.40
CA ILE A 4 -8.49 13.50 8.02
C ILE A 4 -9.31 12.79 6.94
N LEU A 5 -9.00 11.52 6.67
CA LEU A 5 -9.80 10.63 5.84
C LEU A 5 -10.72 9.80 6.73
N TYR A 6 -12.03 9.92 6.54
CA TYR A 6 -13.02 9.07 7.18
C TYR A 6 -13.19 7.79 6.36
N ASP A 7 -12.86 6.64 6.96
CA ASP A 7 -12.82 5.32 6.32
C ASP A 7 -13.55 4.26 7.18
N ILE A 8 -13.82 3.09 6.61
CA ILE A 8 -14.61 2.02 7.23
C ILE A 8 -13.65 0.93 7.73
N PRO A 9 -13.64 0.59 9.04
CA PRO A 9 -12.75 -0.42 9.57
C PRO A 9 -13.15 -1.83 9.15
N SER A 10 -12.25 -2.78 9.40
CA SER A 10 -12.45 -4.22 9.18
C SER A 10 -11.60 -5.01 10.17
N THR A 11 -11.80 -6.33 10.19
CA THR A 11 -11.06 -7.27 11.03
C THR A 11 -9.73 -7.72 10.41
N ILE A 12 -9.44 -7.34 9.16
CA ILE A 12 -8.20 -7.70 8.47
C ILE A 12 -7.04 -6.83 8.93
N ALA A 13 -5.82 -7.37 8.81
CA ALA A 13 -4.60 -6.60 9.06
C ALA A 13 -4.55 -5.37 8.14
N GLY A 14 -4.53 -4.19 8.75
CA GLY A 14 -4.47 -2.88 8.09
C GLY A 14 -5.80 -2.16 7.90
N ASN A 15 -6.92 -2.73 8.34
CA ASN A 15 -8.25 -2.12 8.44
C ASN A 15 -8.91 -1.59 7.14
N ALA A 16 -8.15 -1.15 6.13
CA ALA A 16 -8.67 -0.58 4.88
C ALA A 16 -9.02 -1.68 3.88
N TRP A 17 -10.21 -1.59 3.31
CA TRP A 17 -10.71 -2.61 2.37
C TRP A 17 -11.69 -2.04 1.32
N ALA A 18 -12.43 -0.97 1.67
CA ALA A 18 -13.56 -0.53 0.88
C ALA A 18 -13.11 0.16 -0.41
N PRO A 19 -13.66 -0.22 -1.59
CA PRO A 19 -13.22 0.31 -2.88
C PRO A 19 -13.52 1.81 -2.99
N ASN A 20 -14.58 2.30 -2.33
CA ASN A 20 -14.91 3.72 -2.39
C ASN A 20 -13.90 4.58 -1.65
N THR A 21 -13.47 4.16 -0.46
CA THR A 21 -12.50 4.91 0.35
C THR A 21 -11.10 4.74 -0.18
N PHE A 22 -10.78 3.59 -0.80
CA PHE A 22 -9.52 3.42 -1.52
C PHE A 22 -9.31 4.42 -2.63
N LYS A 23 -10.36 4.87 -3.34
CA LYS A 23 -10.22 5.94 -4.35
C LYS A 23 -9.57 7.18 -3.74
N THR A 24 -10.10 7.66 -2.62
CA THR A 24 -9.55 8.82 -1.92
C THR A 24 -8.18 8.53 -1.30
N ARG A 25 -7.97 7.35 -0.71
CA ARG A 25 -6.66 6.94 -0.17
C ARG A 25 -5.58 6.96 -1.25
N TYR A 26 -5.85 6.35 -2.40
CA TYR A 26 -4.95 6.35 -3.55
C TYR A 26 -4.75 7.75 -4.12
N THR A 27 -5.80 8.57 -4.22
CA THR A 27 -5.66 9.97 -4.64
C THR A 27 -4.75 10.76 -3.71
N LEU A 28 -4.94 10.66 -2.39
CA LEU A 28 -4.10 11.34 -1.41
C LEU A 28 -2.64 10.88 -1.51
N ASN A 29 -2.41 9.56 -1.61
CA ASN A 29 -1.07 8.99 -1.78
C ASN A 29 -0.41 9.43 -3.11
N PHE A 30 -1.15 9.39 -4.22
CA PHE A 30 -0.67 9.79 -5.55
C PHE A 30 -0.25 11.26 -5.57
N LYS A 31 -1.04 12.11 -4.91
CA LYS A 31 -0.74 13.53 -4.77
C LYS A 31 0.36 13.85 -3.75
N GLY A 32 0.81 12.86 -2.97
CA GLY A 32 1.77 13.07 -1.89
C GLY A 32 1.20 13.89 -0.73
N LEU A 33 -0.13 13.90 -0.53
CA LEU A 33 -0.78 14.64 0.53
C LEU A 33 -0.81 13.82 1.81
N SER A 34 -0.35 14.42 2.92
CA SER A 34 -0.39 13.78 4.24
C SER A 34 -1.82 13.67 4.75
N PHE A 35 -2.21 12.48 5.22
CA PHE A 35 -3.51 12.26 5.86
C PHE A 35 -3.41 11.26 7.02
N THR A 36 -4.34 11.39 7.97
CA THR A 36 -4.66 10.37 8.97
C THR A 36 -5.99 9.72 8.62
N THR A 37 -6.25 8.52 9.15
CA THR A 37 -7.54 7.85 8.97
C THR A 37 -8.32 7.86 10.28
N GLU A 38 -9.55 8.36 10.23
CA GLU A 38 -10.55 8.17 11.28
C GLU A 38 -11.51 7.06 10.85
N TRP A 39 -11.64 6.04 11.69
CA TRP A 39 -12.42 4.84 11.38
C TRP A 39 -13.85 4.99 11.89
N VAL A 40 -14.81 4.82 10.99
CA VAL A 40 -16.25 4.94 11.29
C VAL A 40 -16.96 3.68 10.84
N GLU A 41 -17.59 2.99 11.79
CA GLU A 41 -18.39 1.80 11.51
C GLU A 41 -19.60 2.15 10.64
N TYR A 42 -20.02 1.23 9.77
CA TYR A 42 -21.17 1.42 8.87
C TYR A 42 -22.43 2.03 9.53
N PRO A 43 -22.92 1.52 10.68
CA PRO A 43 -24.12 2.08 11.32
C PRO A 43 -23.94 3.52 11.81
N ASP A 44 -22.71 3.97 12.02
CA ASP A 44 -22.40 5.29 12.59
C ASP A 44 -22.15 6.37 11.54
N ILE A 45 -21.97 6.00 10.26
CA ILE A 45 -21.62 6.93 9.16
C ILE A 45 -22.58 8.13 9.11
N GLU A 46 -23.89 7.88 9.10
CA GLU A 46 -24.89 8.96 8.99
C GLU A 46 -24.84 9.92 10.18
N LEU A 47 -24.79 9.39 11.41
CA LEU A 47 -24.71 10.19 12.62
C LEU A 47 -23.41 11.00 12.66
N HIS A 48 -22.30 10.35 12.29
CA HIS A 48 -20.98 10.95 12.26
C HIS A 48 -20.90 12.10 11.24
N CYS A 49 -21.35 11.87 10.01
CA CYS A 49 -21.40 12.91 8.98
C CYS A 49 -22.27 14.10 9.41
N LYS A 50 -23.46 13.85 9.98
CA LYS A 50 -24.34 14.91 10.49
C LYS A 50 -23.67 15.72 11.60
N LYS A 51 -23.01 15.06 12.55
CA LYS A 51 -22.26 15.72 13.65
C LYS A 51 -21.20 16.69 13.12
N LEU A 52 -20.54 16.34 12.02
CA LEU A 52 -19.47 17.13 11.41
C LEU A 52 -19.98 18.12 10.34
N GLY A 53 -21.28 18.16 10.06
CA GLY A 53 -21.85 19.00 9.00
C GLY A 53 -21.49 18.53 7.58
N ILE A 54 -21.03 17.28 7.42
CA ILE A 54 -20.79 16.66 6.12
C ILE A 54 -22.14 16.42 5.43
N LYS A 55 -22.27 16.82 4.16
CA LYS A 55 -23.50 16.68 3.38
C LYS A 55 -23.69 15.23 2.89
N PRO A 56 -24.96 14.79 2.68
CA PRO A 56 -25.22 13.50 2.05
C PRO A 56 -24.72 13.47 0.60
N THR A 57 -24.34 12.29 0.13
CA THR A 57 -23.76 12.09 -1.21
C THR A 57 -24.82 11.70 -2.25
N SER A 58 -25.96 11.19 -1.81
CA SER A 58 -27.10 10.87 -2.68
C SER A 58 -28.40 10.79 -1.88
N LYS A 59 -29.48 10.38 -2.55
CA LYS A 59 -30.77 10.03 -1.95
C LYS A 59 -30.99 8.52 -2.07
N LYS A 60 -31.65 7.93 -1.07
CA LYS A 60 -32.20 6.56 -1.15
C LYS A 60 -33.44 6.57 -2.04
N ASP A 61 -33.91 5.40 -2.46
CA ASP A 61 -35.12 5.25 -3.30
C ASP A 61 -36.38 5.84 -2.65
N ASP A 62 -36.43 5.88 -1.30
CA ASP A 62 -37.50 6.48 -0.53
C ASP A 62 -37.35 8.00 -0.28
N GLY A 63 -36.36 8.64 -0.91
CA GLY A 63 -36.11 10.08 -0.82
C GLY A 63 -35.33 10.53 0.41
N ARG A 64 -35.03 9.64 1.37
CA ARG A 64 -34.17 9.97 2.51
C ARG A 64 -32.74 10.25 2.08
N ASP A 65 -32.04 11.06 2.87
CA ASP A 65 -30.62 11.31 2.67
C ASP A 65 -29.79 10.02 2.79
N HIS A 66 -28.80 9.89 1.91
CA HIS A 66 -27.82 8.80 1.96
C HIS A 66 -26.43 9.37 2.22
N TYR A 67 -25.87 9.03 3.37
CA TYR A 67 -24.53 9.38 3.79
C TYR A 67 -23.59 8.22 3.52
N THR A 68 -22.44 8.52 2.93
CA THR A 68 -21.45 7.51 2.55
C THR A 68 -20.04 7.99 2.88
N LEU A 69 -19.12 7.04 2.90
CA LEU A 69 -17.69 7.29 2.91
C LEU A 69 -17.09 6.90 1.54
N PRO A 70 -16.01 7.57 1.09
CA PRO A 70 -15.14 8.45 1.86
C PRO A 70 -15.72 9.85 2.10
N ALA A 71 -15.28 10.43 3.21
CA ALA A 71 -15.31 11.86 3.46
C ALA A 71 -13.93 12.30 3.90
N ILE A 72 -13.60 13.58 3.74
CA ILE A 72 -12.41 14.19 4.31
C ILE A 72 -12.72 15.46 5.08
N TYR A 73 -11.87 15.75 6.06
CA TYR A 73 -11.69 17.08 6.61
C TYR A 73 -10.31 17.60 6.23
N ASP A 74 -10.28 18.73 5.54
CA ASP A 74 -9.05 19.44 5.25
C ASP A 74 -8.87 20.62 6.21
N PRO A 75 -8.02 20.50 7.24
CA PRO A 75 -7.79 21.56 8.21
C PRO A 75 -7.10 22.80 7.61
N SER A 76 -6.45 22.68 6.44
CA SER A 76 -5.80 23.84 5.80
C SER A 76 -6.80 24.85 5.24
N THR A 77 -8.01 24.38 4.89
CA THR A 77 -9.10 25.22 4.39
C THR A 77 -10.32 25.24 5.32
N GLY A 78 -10.37 24.35 6.31
CA GLY A 78 -11.54 24.13 7.16
C GLY A 78 -12.68 23.42 6.44
N THR A 79 -12.40 22.68 5.36
CA THR A 79 -13.43 22.09 4.49
C THR A 79 -13.75 20.66 4.87
N TYR A 80 -15.05 20.36 5.04
CA TYR A 80 -15.60 19.02 5.05
C TYR A 80 -16.21 18.70 3.68
N ILE A 81 -15.82 17.57 3.08
CA ILE A 81 -16.35 17.13 1.78
C ILE A 81 -16.47 15.60 1.73
N ALA A 82 -17.55 15.11 1.15
CA ALA A 82 -17.83 13.70 0.94
C ALA A 82 -18.03 13.39 -0.55
N ASP A 83 -18.03 12.10 -0.87
CA ASP A 83 -17.97 11.52 -2.22
C ASP A 83 -16.56 11.58 -2.82
N SER A 84 -16.05 10.38 -3.14
CA SER A 84 -14.71 10.16 -3.68
C SER A 84 -14.38 11.02 -4.92
N PHE A 85 -15.32 11.26 -5.83
CA PHE A 85 -15.06 12.01 -7.08
C PHE A 85 -14.98 13.53 -6.82
N PRO A 86 -15.98 14.16 -6.14
CA PRO A 86 -15.85 15.54 -5.66
C PRO A 86 -14.63 15.77 -4.77
N ILE A 87 -14.25 14.80 -3.92
CA ILE A 87 -13.02 14.88 -3.13
C ILE A 87 -11.80 15.00 -4.06
N ALA A 88 -11.68 14.16 -5.09
CA ALA A 88 -10.56 14.24 -6.02
C ALA A 88 -10.53 15.58 -6.78
N GLU A 89 -11.68 16.10 -7.22
CA GLU A 89 -11.79 17.43 -7.85
C GLU A 89 -11.33 18.55 -6.89
N TYR A 90 -11.76 18.46 -5.63
CA TYR A 90 -11.36 19.38 -4.59
C TYR A 90 -9.84 19.34 -4.37
N LEU A 91 -9.23 18.15 -4.31
CA LEU A 91 -7.80 17.99 -4.08
C LEU A 91 -6.97 18.48 -5.27
N ASP A 92 -7.41 18.26 -6.51
CA ASP A 92 -6.78 18.82 -7.71
C ASP A 92 -6.80 20.35 -7.70
N LYS A 93 -7.94 20.94 -7.33
CA LYS A 93 -8.11 22.40 -7.27
C LYS A 93 -7.33 23.05 -6.13
N THR A 94 -7.33 22.41 -4.96
CA THR A 94 -6.75 22.98 -3.72
C THR A 94 -5.24 22.81 -3.66
N TYR A 95 -4.72 21.74 -4.27
CA TYR A 95 -3.29 21.42 -4.28
C TYR A 95 -2.75 21.31 -5.72
N PRO A 96 -2.75 22.41 -6.49
CA PRO A 96 -2.38 22.39 -7.91
C PRO A 96 -0.90 22.07 -8.17
N ASP A 97 -0.04 22.20 -7.14
CA ASP A 97 1.38 21.86 -7.21
C ASP A 97 1.65 20.35 -7.12
N THR A 98 0.62 19.55 -6.87
CA THR A 98 0.69 18.08 -6.84
C THR A 98 0.31 17.48 -8.20
N PRO A 99 0.73 16.24 -8.53
CA PRO A 99 0.31 15.59 -9.77
C PRO A 99 -1.22 15.59 -9.95
N PRO A 100 -1.76 16.04 -11.09
CA PRO A 100 -3.20 16.14 -11.30
C PRO A 100 -3.82 14.75 -11.49
N ILE A 101 -4.98 14.53 -10.87
CA ILE A 101 -5.80 13.32 -11.06
C ILE A 101 -6.66 13.44 -12.33
N PHE A 102 -7.07 14.66 -12.67
CA PHE A 102 -7.83 15.02 -13.87
C PHE A 102 -6.98 15.93 -14.79
N PRO A 103 -5.95 15.39 -15.44
CA PRO A 103 -5.06 16.19 -16.27
C PRO A 103 -5.80 16.83 -17.45
N ARG A 104 -5.36 18.02 -17.90
CA ARG A 104 -5.81 18.62 -19.17
C ARG A 104 -7.34 18.87 -19.27
N ASN A 105 -7.99 19.19 -18.14
CA ASN A 105 -9.42 19.48 -18.05
C ASN A 105 -10.34 18.32 -18.50
N THR A 106 -9.92 17.08 -18.31
CA THR A 106 -10.68 15.88 -18.72
C THR A 106 -11.73 15.40 -17.71
N VAL A 107 -12.02 16.18 -16.65
CA VAL A 107 -12.93 15.78 -15.57
C VAL A 107 -14.28 15.25 -16.05
N GLY A 108 -14.85 15.83 -17.12
CA GLY A 108 -16.10 15.37 -17.71
C GLY A 108 -15.99 13.97 -18.35
N LEU A 109 -14.85 13.64 -18.95
CA LEU A 109 -14.58 12.33 -19.55
C LEU A 109 -14.40 11.26 -18.46
N HIS A 110 -13.66 11.56 -17.40
CA HIS A 110 -13.50 10.65 -16.26
C HIS A 110 -14.83 10.39 -15.52
N ARG A 111 -15.69 11.41 -15.42
CA ARG A 111 -17.04 11.24 -14.88
C ARG A 111 -17.88 10.32 -15.77
N ALA A 112 -17.83 10.52 -17.10
CA ALA A 112 -18.50 9.65 -18.06
C ALA A 112 -17.96 8.21 -18.01
N PHE A 113 -16.65 8.02 -17.93
CA PHE A 113 -16.03 6.70 -17.78
C PHE A 113 -16.52 6.01 -16.50
N THR A 114 -16.46 6.70 -15.35
CA THR A 114 -16.90 6.15 -14.06
C THR A 114 -18.35 5.65 -14.11
N GLN A 115 -19.26 6.45 -14.69
CA GLN A 115 -20.69 6.13 -14.73
C GLN A 115 -21.05 5.12 -15.83
N ALA A 116 -20.62 5.38 -17.06
CA ALA A 116 -21.08 4.65 -18.24
C ALA A 116 -20.18 3.46 -18.61
N ALA A 117 -18.87 3.56 -18.39
CA ALA A 117 -17.93 2.51 -18.80
C ALA A 117 -17.56 1.56 -17.65
N PHE A 118 -17.44 2.06 -16.42
CA PHE A 118 -17.05 1.23 -15.28
C PHE A 118 -18.27 0.64 -14.56
N THR A 119 -19.10 1.48 -13.92
CA THR A 119 -20.16 1.02 -13.00
C THR A 119 -21.14 0.03 -13.64
N GLN A 120 -21.53 0.26 -14.90
CA GLN A 120 -22.48 -0.60 -15.61
C GLN A 120 -21.87 -1.95 -16.04
N ASN A 121 -20.57 -2.02 -16.28
CA ASN A 121 -19.92 -3.21 -16.82
C ASN A 121 -19.44 -4.18 -15.75
N ILE A 122 -19.33 -3.76 -14.48
CA ILE A 122 -18.89 -4.63 -13.38
C ILE A 122 -20.02 -5.08 -12.46
N GLU A 123 -21.29 -4.88 -12.84
CA GLU A 123 -22.45 -5.23 -12.01
C GLU A 123 -22.43 -6.69 -11.48
N PRO A 124 -22.06 -7.71 -12.29
CA PRO A 124 -22.02 -9.09 -11.79
C PRO A 124 -21.05 -9.31 -10.61
N LEU A 125 -20.07 -8.42 -10.41
CA LEU A 125 -19.11 -8.49 -9.30
C LEU A 125 -19.81 -8.56 -7.94
N TRP A 126 -20.93 -7.84 -7.77
CA TRP A 126 -21.60 -7.69 -6.47
C TRP A 126 -21.98 -9.04 -5.85
N GLU A 127 -22.48 -9.98 -6.67
CA GLU A 127 -22.86 -11.32 -6.22
C GLU A 127 -21.65 -12.15 -5.73
N PHE A 128 -20.45 -11.92 -6.28
CA PHE A 128 -19.22 -12.63 -5.90
C PHE A 128 -18.47 -12.01 -4.72
N ILE A 129 -18.67 -10.71 -4.46
CA ILE A 129 -17.81 -9.95 -3.52
C ILE A 129 -18.54 -9.52 -2.25
N LEU A 130 -19.86 -9.30 -2.27
CA LEU A 130 -20.60 -8.81 -1.09
C LEU A 130 -20.65 -9.86 0.04
N PRO A 131 -20.95 -11.15 -0.22
CA PRO A 131 -20.93 -12.15 0.84
C PRO A 131 -19.58 -12.28 1.56
N PRO A 132 -18.42 -12.43 0.88
CA PRO A 132 -17.13 -12.48 1.57
C PRO A 132 -16.73 -11.13 2.19
N THR A 133 -17.18 -9.99 1.64
CA THR A 133 -16.98 -8.68 2.28
C THR A 133 -17.61 -8.65 3.66
N CYS A 134 -18.82 -9.19 3.84
CA CYS A 134 -19.51 -9.22 5.12
C CYS A 134 -18.71 -9.93 6.23
N LEU A 135 -17.87 -10.90 5.85
CA LEU A 135 -17.06 -11.71 6.79
C LEU A 135 -15.82 -10.99 7.31
N ILE A 136 -15.37 -9.93 6.64
CA ILE A 136 -14.21 -9.14 7.06
C ILE A 136 -14.59 -7.91 7.89
N LEU A 137 -15.88 -7.68 8.14
CA LEU A 137 -16.36 -6.52 8.88
C LEU A 137 -16.37 -6.79 10.39
N ASN A 138 -16.17 -5.73 11.17
CA ASN A 138 -16.42 -5.77 12.61
C ASN A 138 -17.90 -6.10 12.87
N PRO A 139 -18.25 -6.73 14.00
CA PRO A 139 -19.62 -7.17 14.29
C PRO A 139 -20.73 -6.14 14.00
N PRO A 140 -20.66 -4.86 14.45
CA PRO A 140 -21.71 -3.87 14.17
C PRO A 140 -21.83 -3.53 12.68
N SER A 141 -20.70 -3.44 11.98
CA SER A 141 -20.68 -3.23 10.53
C SER A 141 -21.19 -4.44 9.76
N SER A 142 -20.86 -5.66 10.20
CA SER A 142 -21.31 -6.91 9.57
C SER A 142 -22.83 -7.04 9.64
N GLU A 143 -23.42 -6.79 10.82
CA GLU A 143 -24.89 -6.82 11.00
C GLU A 143 -25.59 -5.77 10.12
N TYR A 144 -25.12 -4.53 10.17
CA TYR A 144 -25.67 -3.45 9.35
C TYR A 144 -25.55 -3.75 7.84
N PHE A 145 -24.37 -4.19 7.41
CA PHE A 145 -24.08 -4.48 6.02
C PHE A 145 -24.95 -5.62 5.50
N ARG A 146 -25.02 -6.74 6.24
CA ARG A 146 -25.90 -7.87 5.91
C ARG A 146 -27.34 -7.40 5.75
N ARG A 147 -27.93 -6.79 6.79
CA ARG A 147 -29.33 -6.34 6.77
C ARG A 147 -29.63 -5.43 5.58
N THR A 148 -28.78 -4.43 5.35
CA THR A 148 -29.01 -3.44 4.29
C THR A 148 -28.82 -4.02 2.88
N ARG A 149 -27.85 -4.92 2.67
CA ARG A 149 -27.65 -5.53 1.35
C ARG A 149 -28.69 -6.60 1.07
N GLU A 150 -29.10 -7.38 2.07
CA GLU A 150 -30.19 -8.35 1.89
C GLU A 150 -31.51 -7.66 1.52
N GLU A 151 -31.79 -6.48 2.11
CA GLU A 151 -32.93 -5.63 1.74
C GLU A 151 -32.80 -5.11 0.30
N SER A 152 -31.63 -4.59 -0.11
CA SER A 152 -31.41 -4.07 -1.46
C SER A 152 -31.48 -5.15 -2.55
N PHE A 153 -30.91 -6.33 -2.30
CA PHE A 153 -30.86 -7.42 -3.27
C PHE A 153 -32.05 -8.38 -3.18
N ARG A 154 -32.90 -8.25 -2.15
CA ARG A 154 -34.05 -9.13 -1.86
C ARG A 154 -33.66 -10.61 -1.81
N LYS A 155 -32.46 -10.90 -1.30
CA LYS A 155 -31.87 -12.24 -1.13
C LYS A 155 -31.07 -12.26 0.16
N THR A 156 -30.95 -13.41 0.81
CA THR A 156 -29.99 -13.59 1.90
C THR A 156 -28.55 -13.48 1.37
N MET A 157 -27.55 -13.18 2.21
CA MET A 157 -26.14 -13.18 1.76
C MET A 157 -25.72 -14.55 1.19
N GLU A 158 -26.27 -15.63 1.74
CA GLU A 158 -25.99 -17.01 1.32
C GLU A 158 -26.64 -17.36 -0.03
N ASP A 159 -27.82 -16.80 -0.32
CA ASP A 159 -28.52 -16.97 -1.60
C ASP A 159 -28.02 -16.02 -2.69
N LEU A 160 -27.34 -14.94 -2.30
CA LEU A 160 -26.69 -14.03 -3.23
C LEU A 160 -25.49 -14.67 -3.92
N VAL A 161 -24.82 -15.64 -3.27
CA VAL A 161 -23.67 -16.34 -3.85
C VAL A 161 -24.14 -17.13 -5.09
N PRO A 162 -23.63 -16.82 -6.29
CA PRO A 162 -24.07 -17.49 -7.50
C PRO A 162 -23.55 -18.93 -7.54
N LYS A 163 -24.34 -19.87 -8.06
CA LYS A 163 -24.06 -21.32 -8.06
C LYS A 163 -24.24 -21.94 -9.45
N GLY A 164 -23.52 -23.04 -9.72
CA GLY A 164 -23.69 -23.84 -10.93
C GLY A 164 -23.50 -23.05 -12.23
N GLU A 165 -24.35 -23.33 -13.23
CA GLU A 165 -24.32 -22.66 -14.54
C GLU A 165 -24.50 -21.14 -14.43
N TYR A 166 -25.34 -20.68 -13.51
CA TYR A 166 -25.54 -19.24 -13.28
C TYR A 166 -24.26 -18.54 -12.81
N ALA A 167 -23.45 -19.20 -11.96
CA ALA A 167 -22.15 -18.65 -11.56
C ALA A 167 -21.18 -18.51 -12.74
N ILE A 168 -21.19 -19.47 -13.66
CA ILE A 168 -20.37 -19.42 -14.87
C ILE A 168 -20.83 -18.27 -15.76
N GLU A 169 -22.14 -18.12 -15.96
CA GLU A 169 -22.72 -17.02 -16.74
C GLU A 169 -22.36 -15.65 -16.18
N GLN A 170 -22.53 -15.43 -14.87
CA GLN A 170 -22.21 -14.16 -14.22
C GLN A 170 -20.71 -13.87 -14.24
N TRP A 171 -19.86 -14.90 -14.10
CA TRP A 171 -18.42 -14.75 -14.20
C TRP A 171 -17.97 -14.35 -15.62
N ASN A 172 -18.57 -14.96 -16.65
CA ASN A 172 -18.31 -14.59 -18.04
C ASN A 172 -18.77 -13.16 -18.33
N LYS A 173 -19.95 -12.75 -17.84
CA LYS A 173 -20.44 -11.36 -17.95
C LYS A 173 -19.51 -10.37 -17.26
N LEU A 174 -18.94 -10.73 -16.11
CA LEU A 174 -17.95 -9.91 -15.43
C LEU A 174 -16.70 -9.74 -16.30
N GLN A 175 -16.19 -10.83 -16.88
CA GLN A 175 -15.05 -10.79 -17.78
C GLN A 175 -15.32 -9.92 -19.02
N GLU A 176 -16.47 -10.09 -19.68
CA GLU A 176 -16.89 -9.26 -20.82
C GLU A 176 -16.98 -7.78 -20.44
N GLY A 177 -17.42 -7.49 -19.21
CA GLY A 177 -17.42 -6.15 -18.65
C GLY A 177 -16.02 -5.55 -18.56
N PHE A 178 -15.04 -6.32 -18.07
CA PHE A 178 -13.64 -5.91 -18.06
C PHE A 178 -13.03 -5.81 -19.46
N ASP A 179 -13.45 -6.64 -20.43
CA ASP A 179 -13.02 -6.53 -21.82
C ASP A 179 -13.50 -5.20 -22.44
N LYS A 180 -14.73 -4.78 -22.13
CA LYS A 180 -15.22 -3.44 -22.52
C LYS A 180 -14.42 -2.32 -21.88
N ILE A 181 -13.99 -2.46 -20.63
CA ILE A 181 -13.10 -1.50 -19.97
C ILE A 181 -11.70 -1.51 -20.63
N ALA A 182 -11.16 -2.69 -20.95
CA ALA A 182 -9.89 -2.83 -21.66
C ALA A 182 -9.90 -2.12 -23.01
N ALA A 183 -11.03 -2.13 -23.72
CA ALA A 183 -11.18 -1.42 -24.99
C ALA A 183 -10.96 0.10 -24.87
N TRP A 184 -11.24 0.72 -23.72
CA TRP A 184 -10.91 2.14 -23.49
C TRP A 184 -9.40 2.35 -23.38
N TYR A 185 -8.72 1.50 -22.60
CA TYR A 185 -7.27 1.57 -22.45
C TYR A 185 -6.54 1.23 -23.75
N ALA A 186 -7.10 0.35 -24.57
CA ALA A 186 -6.53 -0.06 -25.86
C ALA A 186 -6.34 1.13 -26.82
N VAL A 187 -7.14 2.19 -26.69
CA VAL A 187 -7.01 3.41 -27.50
C VAL A 187 -5.68 4.12 -27.23
N THR A 188 -5.12 3.98 -26.02
CA THR A 188 -3.84 4.54 -25.61
C THR A 188 -2.70 3.52 -25.58
N ASP A 189 -2.93 2.29 -26.06
CA ASP A 189 -1.88 1.27 -26.11
C ASP A 189 -0.69 1.75 -26.96
N GLY A 190 0.51 1.43 -26.48
CA GLY A 190 1.77 1.91 -27.07
C GLY A 190 2.19 3.31 -26.59
N THR A 191 1.31 4.06 -25.93
CA THR A 191 1.67 5.34 -25.30
C THR A 191 1.96 5.22 -23.81
N GLY A 192 1.47 4.17 -23.14
CA GLY A 192 1.78 3.84 -21.75
C GLY A 192 0.74 2.89 -21.14
N PRO A 193 0.89 2.48 -19.87
CA PRO A 193 0.04 1.46 -19.25
C PRO A 193 -1.29 1.99 -18.69
N TYR A 194 -1.49 3.31 -18.64
CA TYR A 194 -2.63 3.95 -17.99
C TYR A 194 -3.69 4.40 -18.99
N MET A 195 -4.88 4.77 -18.50
CA MET A 195 -5.98 5.27 -19.34
C MET A 195 -5.58 6.47 -20.20
N MET A 196 -4.66 7.30 -19.70
CA MET A 196 -4.13 8.46 -20.41
C MET A 196 -2.70 8.23 -20.91
N GLY A 197 -2.38 6.99 -21.27
CA GLY A 197 -1.05 6.59 -21.74
C GLY A 197 -0.04 6.51 -20.58
N ASN A 198 0.90 7.45 -20.52
CA ASN A 198 1.92 7.50 -19.46
C ASN A 198 1.49 8.26 -18.20
N GLU A 199 0.35 8.96 -18.25
CA GLU A 199 -0.17 9.73 -17.12
C GLU A 199 -1.21 8.92 -16.36
N ILE A 200 -1.03 8.77 -15.04
CA ILE A 200 -2.05 8.23 -14.15
C ILE A 200 -3.19 9.24 -14.05
N SER A 201 -4.41 8.73 -14.07
CA SER A 201 -5.64 9.52 -13.98
C SER A 201 -6.62 8.92 -12.96
N TRP A 202 -7.76 9.59 -12.78
CA TRP A 202 -8.87 9.08 -11.97
C TRP A 202 -9.30 7.66 -12.33
N ASP A 203 -9.28 7.31 -13.61
CA ASP A 203 -9.80 6.02 -14.09
C ASP A 203 -8.90 4.85 -13.64
N ASP A 204 -7.59 5.09 -13.58
CA ASP A 204 -6.60 4.14 -13.06
C ASP A 204 -6.76 3.96 -11.54
N ILE A 205 -6.98 5.07 -10.81
CA ILE A 205 -7.24 5.08 -9.37
C ILE A 205 -8.54 4.32 -9.05
N LEU A 206 -9.60 4.55 -9.83
CA LEU A 206 -10.87 3.85 -9.73
C LEU A 206 -10.68 2.34 -9.86
N LEU A 207 -10.03 1.89 -10.94
CA LEU A 207 -9.79 0.47 -11.19
C LEU A 207 -8.94 -0.18 -10.09
N CYS A 208 -7.84 0.44 -9.70
CA CYS A 208 -6.98 -0.08 -8.63
C CYS A 208 -7.65 -0.16 -7.27
N SER A 209 -8.59 0.73 -6.99
CA SER A 209 -9.38 0.68 -5.76
C SER A 209 -10.28 -0.56 -5.72
N PHE A 210 -10.89 -0.92 -6.85
CA PHE A 210 -11.69 -2.14 -6.96
C PHE A 210 -10.82 -3.40 -7.00
N PHE A 211 -9.67 -3.38 -7.68
CA PHE A 211 -8.75 -4.51 -7.67
C PHE A 211 -8.15 -4.76 -6.28
N SER A 212 -7.88 -3.70 -5.52
CA SER A 212 -7.48 -3.81 -4.12
C SER A 212 -8.55 -4.48 -3.28
N TRP A 213 -9.80 -4.04 -3.42
CA TRP A 213 -10.94 -4.65 -2.74
C TRP A 213 -11.10 -6.14 -3.07
N MET A 214 -11.09 -6.51 -4.35
CA MET A 214 -11.16 -7.91 -4.81
C MET A 214 -10.05 -8.77 -4.20
N ARG A 215 -8.80 -8.31 -4.31
CA ARG A 215 -7.64 -9.05 -3.82
C ARG A 215 -7.64 -9.17 -2.29
N ILE A 216 -8.07 -8.14 -1.58
CA ILE A 216 -8.14 -8.14 -0.12
C ILE A 216 -9.23 -9.09 0.38
N VAL A 217 -10.44 -8.99 -0.17
CA VAL A 217 -11.61 -9.76 0.29
C VAL A 217 -11.53 -11.22 -0.09
N TRP A 218 -11.11 -11.54 -1.33
CA TRP A 218 -10.93 -12.93 -1.72
C TRP A 218 -9.60 -13.51 -1.23
N GLY A 219 -8.58 -12.68 -1.05
CA GLY A 219 -7.22 -13.09 -0.76
C GLY A 219 -6.37 -13.22 -2.03
N LYS A 220 -5.09 -12.88 -1.92
CA LYS A 220 -4.13 -12.86 -3.04
C LYS A 220 -3.97 -14.20 -3.77
N ASP A 221 -4.30 -15.30 -3.10
CA ASP A 221 -4.11 -16.65 -3.61
C ASP A 221 -5.39 -17.28 -4.17
N ASP A 222 -6.52 -16.63 -3.98
CA ASP A 222 -7.82 -17.11 -4.45
C ASP A 222 -7.88 -17.11 -5.98
N LYS A 223 -8.52 -18.14 -6.53
CA LYS A 223 -8.68 -18.33 -7.97
C LYS A 223 -9.36 -17.12 -8.63
N LYS A 224 -10.40 -16.55 -8.01
CA LYS A 224 -11.15 -15.39 -8.54
C LYS A 224 -10.24 -14.19 -8.76
N TRP A 225 -9.40 -13.87 -7.77
CA TRP A 225 -8.42 -12.80 -7.92
C TRP A 225 -7.38 -13.13 -8.99
N LYS A 226 -6.83 -14.36 -8.98
CA LYS A 226 -5.84 -14.79 -9.98
C LYS A 226 -6.38 -14.75 -11.41
N ASP A 227 -7.67 -15.02 -11.60
CA ASP A 227 -8.35 -14.95 -12.88
C ASP A 227 -8.48 -13.47 -13.32
N VAL A 228 -9.04 -12.58 -12.47
CA VAL A 228 -9.15 -11.14 -12.76
C VAL A 228 -7.80 -10.52 -13.07
N ALA A 229 -6.78 -10.82 -12.27
CA ALA A 229 -5.42 -10.29 -12.44
C ALA A 229 -4.79 -10.69 -13.78
N LYS A 230 -5.22 -11.82 -14.38
CA LYS A 230 -4.74 -12.35 -15.67
C LYS A 230 -5.55 -11.89 -16.87
N TRP A 231 -6.75 -11.35 -16.69
CA TRP A 231 -7.54 -10.83 -17.81
C TRP A 231 -6.81 -9.72 -18.57
N ASP A 232 -7.17 -9.58 -19.84
CA ASP A 232 -6.51 -8.74 -20.82
C ASP A 232 -4.97 -8.89 -20.82
N GLY A 233 -4.51 -10.14 -20.93
CA GLY A 233 -3.08 -10.46 -20.94
C GLY A 233 -2.34 -10.04 -19.66
N GLY A 234 -3.05 -9.98 -18.53
CA GLY A 234 -2.52 -9.57 -17.22
C GLY A 234 -2.47 -8.06 -16.98
N ARG A 235 -3.19 -7.24 -17.77
CA ARG A 235 -3.19 -5.77 -17.61
C ARG A 235 -3.57 -5.38 -16.18
N TRP A 236 -4.63 -5.97 -15.63
CA TRP A 236 -5.18 -5.58 -14.33
C TRP A 236 -4.25 -5.91 -13.16
N GLY A 237 -3.59 -7.07 -13.20
CA GLY A 237 -2.56 -7.40 -12.21
C GLY A 237 -1.39 -6.41 -12.23
N ARG A 238 -0.90 -6.06 -13.43
CA ARG A 238 0.17 -5.06 -13.61
C ARG A 238 -0.26 -3.67 -13.15
N LEU A 239 -1.46 -3.23 -13.51
CA LEU A 239 -1.99 -1.92 -13.13
C LEU A 239 -2.05 -1.77 -11.61
N LEU A 240 -2.59 -2.77 -10.89
CA LEU A 240 -2.60 -2.77 -9.43
C LEU A 240 -1.18 -2.70 -8.86
N GLN A 241 -0.27 -3.54 -9.36
CA GLN A 241 1.11 -3.57 -8.91
C GLN A 241 1.84 -2.23 -9.14
N ASP A 242 1.58 -1.56 -10.26
CA ASP A 242 2.20 -0.27 -10.58
C ASP A 242 1.70 0.85 -9.66
N LEU A 243 0.42 0.84 -9.28
CA LEU A 243 -0.15 1.80 -8.34
C LEU A 243 0.11 1.43 -6.87
N GLU A 244 0.49 0.18 -6.58
CA GLU A 244 1.06 -0.20 -5.28
C GLU A 244 2.41 0.46 -4.98
N LYS A 245 3.09 1.12 -5.93
CA LYS A 245 4.30 1.92 -5.62
C LYS A 245 4.01 3.15 -4.75
N TYR A 246 2.77 3.62 -4.76
CA TYR A 246 2.25 4.59 -3.78
C TYR A 246 2.05 3.96 -2.38
N ALA A 247 2.37 2.68 -2.25
CA ALA A 247 2.58 1.98 -0.99
C ALA A 247 4.10 1.74 -0.83
N ALA A 248 4.75 2.58 -0.01
CA ALA A 248 6.10 2.50 0.58
C ALA A 248 7.13 1.61 -0.14
N TRP A 249 8.24 2.21 -0.56
CA TRP A 249 9.33 1.52 -1.24
C TRP A 249 10.64 1.51 -0.45
N ASN A 250 10.80 2.28 0.63
CA ASN A 250 12.08 2.37 1.36
C ASN A 250 12.28 1.18 2.32
N PHE A 251 13.40 0.46 2.23
CA PHE A 251 13.66 -0.70 3.08
C PHE A 251 13.77 -0.35 4.57
N ASN A 252 14.33 0.81 4.97
CA ASN A 252 14.35 1.19 6.38
C ASN A 252 12.94 1.47 6.91
N VAL A 253 12.08 2.08 6.09
CA VAL A 253 10.66 2.28 6.45
C VAL A 253 9.93 0.94 6.57
N TRP A 254 10.24 -0.02 5.71
CA TRP A 254 9.68 -1.38 5.81
C TRP A 254 10.07 -2.10 7.10
N LYS A 255 11.28 -1.86 7.64
CA LYS A 255 11.66 -2.47 8.94
C LYS A 255 10.71 -2.03 10.04
N THR A 256 10.41 -0.73 10.09
CA THR A 256 9.45 -0.16 11.06
C THR A 256 8.03 -0.62 10.80
N ARG A 257 7.56 -0.64 9.54
CA ARG A 257 6.21 -1.12 9.20
C ARG A 257 6.01 -2.58 9.59
N ILE A 258 6.96 -3.44 9.24
CA ILE A 258 6.95 -4.87 9.63
C ILE A 258 6.95 -4.99 11.15
N GLY A 259 7.76 -4.20 11.85
CA GLY A 259 7.76 -4.16 13.32
C GLY A 259 6.39 -3.81 13.91
N LEU A 260 5.76 -2.75 13.41
CA LEU A 260 4.42 -2.33 13.85
C LEU A 260 3.35 -3.39 13.54
N ASN A 261 3.38 -3.96 12.32
CA ASN A 261 2.47 -5.02 11.89
C ASN A 261 2.63 -6.29 12.74
N PHE A 262 3.88 -6.71 12.98
CA PHE A 262 4.20 -7.89 13.80
C PHE A 262 3.69 -7.74 15.24
N LYS A 263 3.85 -6.55 15.83
CA LYS A 263 3.32 -6.25 17.16
C LYS A 263 1.79 -6.05 17.17
N GLY A 264 1.16 -5.89 16.00
CA GLY A 264 -0.25 -5.51 15.90
C GLY A 264 -0.50 -4.13 16.52
N ILE A 265 0.38 -3.16 16.24
CA ILE A 265 0.22 -1.76 16.65
C ILE A 265 -0.38 -0.99 15.47
N PRO A 266 -1.57 -0.39 15.62
CA PRO A 266 -2.16 0.42 14.57
C PRO A 266 -1.33 1.69 14.37
N TYR A 267 -1.14 2.10 13.12
CA TYR A 267 -0.41 3.31 12.78
C TYR A 267 -1.02 3.97 11.54
N THR A 268 -0.77 5.28 11.39
CA THR A 268 -1.02 6.03 10.15
C THR A 268 0.32 6.36 9.49
N THR A 269 0.31 6.52 8.16
CA THR A 269 1.51 6.92 7.42
C THR A 269 1.43 8.39 7.04
N GLU A 270 2.42 9.19 7.45
CA GLU A 270 2.68 10.48 6.80
C GLU A 270 3.76 10.30 5.72
N TRP A 271 3.42 10.59 4.47
CA TRP A 271 4.36 10.54 3.35
C TRP A 271 5.15 11.85 3.29
N VAL A 272 6.47 11.72 3.15
CA VAL A 272 7.40 12.85 3.12
C VAL A 272 8.31 12.68 1.92
N GLU A 273 8.37 13.70 1.07
CA GLU A 273 9.31 13.77 -0.05
C GLU A 273 10.74 13.93 0.48
N PHE A 274 11.74 13.38 -0.21
CA PHE A 274 13.15 13.51 0.20
C PHE A 274 13.62 14.92 0.59
N PRO A 275 13.33 15.98 -0.20
CA PRO A 275 13.75 17.34 0.15
C PRO A 275 13.12 17.85 1.45
N ASP A 276 11.98 17.30 1.87
CA ASP A 276 11.18 17.80 2.99
C ASP A 276 11.46 17.06 4.31
N ILE A 277 12.23 15.97 4.29
CA ILE A 277 12.53 15.16 5.48
C ILE A 277 13.18 16.01 6.57
N GLU A 278 14.30 16.67 6.25
CA GLU A 278 15.04 17.47 7.25
C GLU A 278 14.25 18.69 7.74
N PRO A 279 13.64 19.52 6.88
CA PRO A 279 12.79 20.63 7.32
C PRO A 279 11.64 20.18 8.24
N LEU A 280 10.95 19.10 7.88
CA LEU A 280 9.82 18.59 8.65
C LEU A 280 10.29 18.04 10.00
N PHE A 281 11.36 17.26 10.04
CA PHE A 281 11.85 16.64 11.27
C PHE A 281 12.33 17.70 12.26
N LYS A 282 13.02 18.73 11.78
CA LYS A 282 13.38 19.91 12.59
C LYS A 282 12.16 20.61 13.15
N LYS A 283 11.13 20.82 12.32
CA LYS A 283 9.87 21.47 12.75
C LYS A 283 9.13 20.67 13.83
N LEU A 284 9.13 19.34 13.72
CA LEU A 284 8.46 18.44 14.66
C LEU A 284 9.30 18.11 15.90
N GLY A 285 10.57 18.53 15.95
CA GLY A 285 11.49 18.13 17.01
C GLY A 285 11.90 16.66 16.97
N VAL A 286 11.79 16.01 15.81
CA VAL A 286 12.25 14.63 15.60
C VAL A 286 13.78 14.62 15.65
N PRO A 287 14.41 13.75 16.47
CA PRO A 287 15.86 13.67 16.54
C PRO A 287 16.45 13.22 15.19
N PRO A 288 17.70 13.61 14.85
CA PRO A 288 18.38 13.09 13.68
C PRO A 288 18.65 11.59 13.84
N SER A 289 18.55 10.83 12.75
CA SER A 289 18.77 9.38 12.79
C SER A 289 20.23 9.03 13.04
N ARG A 290 21.15 9.86 12.55
CA ARG A 290 22.59 9.76 12.79
C ARG A 290 23.30 11.07 12.44
N ASN A 291 24.62 11.10 12.56
CA ASN A 291 25.44 12.19 12.03
C ASN A 291 26.03 11.82 10.66
N LYS A 292 26.26 12.83 9.81
CA LYS A 292 27.05 12.72 8.60
C LYS A 292 28.54 12.60 8.95
N ALA A 293 29.37 12.29 7.96
CA ALA A 293 30.83 12.17 8.15
C ALA A 293 31.48 13.48 8.64
N ASP A 294 30.88 14.63 8.33
CA ASP A 294 31.32 15.95 8.80
C ASP A 294 30.80 16.30 10.22
N GLY A 295 30.11 15.38 10.88
CA GLY A 295 29.52 15.58 12.21
C GLY A 295 28.17 16.31 12.21
N SER A 296 27.70 16.82 11.07
CA SER A 296 26.39 17.47 11.00
C SER A 296 25.24 16.47 11.13
N PRO A 297 24.06 16.88 11.65
CA PRO A 297 22.90 16.00 11.76
C PRO A 297 22.46 15.45 10.40
N PHE A 298 22.07 14.17 10.37
CA PHE A 298 21.51 13.50 9.21
C PHE A 298 20.11 12.97 9.53
N TYR A 299 19.10 13.56 8.89
CA TYR A 299 17.71 13.20 9.07
C TYR A 299 17.28 12.21 7.98
N THR A 300 16.80 11.04 8.39
CA THR A 300 16.29 10.02 7.46
C THR A 300 14.99 9.42 7.97
N VAL A 301 14.16 8.96 7.05
CA VAL A 301 13.04 8.08 7.38
C VAL A 301 13.53 6.65 7.65
N PRO A 302 12.85 5.87 8.51
CA PRO A 302 11.61 6.20 9.21
C PRO A 302 11.80 7.05 10.46
N ALA A 303 10.73 7.76 10.81
CA ALA A 303 10.46 8.28 12.15
C ALA A 303 9.02 7.92 12.53
N ILE A 304 8.76 7.78 13.82
CA ILE A 304 7.40 7.61 14.35
C ILE A 304 7.12 8.68 15.40
N HIS A 305 5.84 9.01 15.54
CA HIS A 305 5.30 9.71 16.69
C HIS A 305 4.35 8.75 17.40
N ASP A 306 4.60 8.51 18.68
CA ASP A 306 3.70 7.72 19.51
C ASP A 306 2.81 8.66 20.32
N PRO A 307 1.54 8.84 19.95
CA PRO A 307 0.65 9.76 20.65
C PRO A 307 0.32 9.30 22.08
N SER A 308 0.52 8.03 22.43
CA SER A 308 0.26 7.52 23.78
C SER A 308 1.32 7.99 24.79
N THR A 309 2.53 8.28 24.33
CA THR A 309 3.67 8.73 25.14
C THR A 309 4.14 10.16 24.79
N GLY A 310 3.71 10.69 23.64
CA GLY A 310 4.19 11.95 23.06
C GLY A 310 5.60 11.89 22.49
N VAL A 311 6.18 10.68 22.33
CA VAL A 311 7.57 10.52 21.89
C VAL A 311 7.67 10.56 20.36
N TYR A 312 8.57 11.43 19.87
CA TYR A 312 9.11 11.34 18.51
C TYR A 312 10.43 10.58 18.52
N ILE A 313 10.55 9.58 17.66
CA ILE A 313 11.77 8.78 17.54
C ILE A 313 12.06 8.46 16.07
N SER A 314 13.34 8.53 15.70
CA SER A 314 13.84 8.19 14.37
C SER A 314 14.94 7.14 14.49
N ASP A 315 15.32 6.56 13.35
CA ASP A 315 16.15 5.35 13.23
C ASP A 315 15.35 4.06 13.46
N SER A 316 15.36 3.19 12.46
CA SER A 316 14.54 1.98 12.44
C SER A 316 14.82 1.01 13.60
N ILE A 317 16.07 0.84 14.05
CA ILE A 317 16.36 -0.09 15.16
C ILE A 317 16.02 0.54 16.51
N LEU A 318 16.27 1.85 16.67
CA LEU A 318 15.87 2.58 17.87
C LEU A 318 14.35 2.61 18.02
N ILE A 319 13.62 2.74 16.90
CA ILE A 319 12.17 2.56 16.87
C ILE A 319 11.78 1.16 17.36
N ALA A 320 12.44 0.10 16.89
CA ALA A 320 12.14 -1.26 17.35
C ALA A 320 12.38 -1.46 18.85
N GLU A 321 13.50 -0.95 19.37
CA GLU A 321 13.81 -0.97 20.81
C GLU A 321 12.76 -0.19 21.62
N TYR A 322 12.36 0.98 21.14
CA TYR A 322 11.29 1.78 21.75
C TYR A 322 9.96 1.02 21.79
N LEU A 323 9.58 0.39 20.68
CA LEU A 323 8.32 -0.36 20.60
C LEU A 323 8.32 -1.57 21.53
N ASP A 324 9.43 -2.30 21.64
CA ASP A 324 9.56 -3.42 22.58
C ASP A 324 9.53 -2.98 24.04
N LYS A 325 10.14 -1.83 24.35
CA LYS A 325 10.14 -1.27 25.71
C LYS A 325 8.76 -0.73 26.10
N THR A 326 8.08 -0.06 25.18
CA THR A 326 6.82 0.66 25.45
C THR A 326 5.61 -0.28 25.42
N TYR A 327 5.65 -1.31 24.57
CA TYR A 327 4.59 -2.31 24.41
C TYR A 327 5.11 -3.74 24.64
N PRO A 328 5.58 -4.06 25.85
CA PRO A 328 6.17 -5.36 26.17
C PRO A 328 5.14 -6.50 26.21
N GLU A 329 3.84 -6.19 26.29
CA GLU A 329 2.74 -7.14 26.25
C GLU A 329 2.50 -7.72 24.84
N LYS A 330 3.06 -7.10 23.81
CA LYS A 330 3.01 -7.53 22.41
C LYS A 330 4.25 -8.36 22.04
N PRO A 331 4.20 -9.20 21.00
CA PRO A 331 5.36 -9.99 20.55
C PRO A 331 6.63 -9.15 20.40
N LEU A 332 7.76 -9.60 20.93
CA LEU A 332 9.02 -8.84 20.90
C LEU A 332 9.66 -8.86 19.51
N ILE A 333 10.07 -7.69 19.02
CA ILE A 333 10.83 -7.53 17.77
C ILE A 333 12.27 -7.98 17.98
N ILE A 334 12.85 -7.65 19.13
CA ILE A 334 14.21 -7.94 19.56
C ILE A 334 14.11 -8.85 20.80
N PRO A 335 14.17 -10.18 20.63
CA PRO A 335 14.11 -11.10 21.76
C PRO A 335 15.17 -10.78 22.82
N HIS A 336 14.84 -11.02 24.10
CA HIS A 336 15.71 -10.68 25.22
C HIS A 336 17.12 -11.23 25.07
N GLY A 337 18.12 -10.39 25.37
CA GLY A 337 19.54 -10.75 25.28
C GLY A 337 20.10 -10.80 23.85
N THR A 338 19.32 -10.45 22.82
CA THR A 338 19.77 -10.55 21.42
C THR A 338 20.14 -9.21 20.76
N LEU A 339 19.93 -8.07 21.41
CA LEU A 339 20.15 -6.74 20.80
C LEU A 339 21.52 -6.62 20.10
N GLY A 340 22.60 -7.04 20.74
CA GLY A 340 23.94 -6.99 20.15
C GLY A 340 24.08 -7.78 18.84
N VAL A 341 23.50 -8.98 18.76
CA VAL A 341 23.54 -9.79 17.52
C VAL A 341 22.57 -9.24 16.47
N GLN A 342 21.43 -8.68 16.88
CA GLN A 342 20.47 -8.04 15.98
C GLN A 342 21.08 -6.79 15.33
N SER A 343 21.79 -5.96 16.08
CA SER A 343 22.52 -4.79 15.57
C SER A 343 23.64 -5.20 14.63
N ALA A 344 24.46 -6.19 15.03
CA ALA A 344 25.53 -6.70 14.17
C ALA A 344 24.99 -7.30 12.85
N PHE A 345 23.86 -8.00 12.91
CA PHE A 345 23.18 -8.51 11.73
C PHE A 345 22.65 -7.39 10.84
N ASN A 346 22.02 -6.34 11.40
CA ASN A 346 21.54 -5.21 10.62
C ASN A 346 22.65 -4.57 9.78
N ASP A 347 23.81 -4.33 10.39
CA ASP A 347 24.96 -3.72 9.72
C ASP A 347 25.60 -4.70 8.72
N GLY A 348 25.75 -5.96 9.12
CA GLY A 348 26.27 -7.03 8.27
C GLY A 348 25.40 -7.27 7.04
N ALA A 349 24.08 -7.30 7.19
CA ALA A 349 23.14 -7.46 6.09
C ALA A 349 23.23 -6.29 5.11
N PHE A 350 23.24 -5.05 5.59
CA PHE A 350 23.40 -3.88 4.70
C PHE A 350 24.74 -3.93 3.95
N HIS A 351 25.84 -4.26 4.65
CA HIS A 351 27.15 -4.39 4.03
C HIS A 351 27.18 -5.40 2.87
N ASN A 352 26.52 -6.56 3.06
CA ASN A 352 26.49 -7.65 2.09
C ASN A 352 25.48 -7.40 0.95
N LEU A 353 24.39 -6.67 1.19
CA LEU A 353 23.29 -6.53 0.23
C LEU A 353 23.30 -5.22 -0.55
N LYS A 354 24.07 -4.20 -0.13
CA LYS A 354 24.08 -2.87 -0.76
C LYS A 354 24.35 -2.84 -2.28
N SER A 355 24.97 -3.88 -2.84
CA SER A 355 25.24 -3.99 -4.28
C SER A 355 23.98 -4.11 -5.14
N ILE A 356 22.83 -4.47 -4.57
CA ILE A 356 21.55 -4.45 -5.29
C ILE A 356 21.02 -3.03 -5.53
N LEU A 357 21.41 -2.08 -4.67
CA LEU A 357 20.91 -0.71 -4.73
C LEU A 357 21.14 -0.09 -6.11
N PRO A 358 22.36 -0.03 -6.67
CA PRO A 358 22.57 0.58 -7.99
C PRO A 358 21.88 -0.16 -9.14
N ILE A 359 21.49 -1.43 -8.98
CA ILE A 359 20.75 -2.19 -10.00
C ILE A 359 19.26 -1.84 -9.94
N VAL A 360 18.67 -1.74 -8.74
CA VAL A 360 17.26 -1.38 -8.54
C VAL A 360 17.03 0.11 -8.82
N PHE A 361 18.06 0.94 -8.59
CA PHE A 361 17.93 2.38 -8.54
C PHE A 361 17.36 3.04 -9.82
N PRO A 362 17.79 2.67 -11.04
CA PRO A 362 17.23 3.26 -12.27
C PRO A 362 15.71 3.02 -12.39
N THR A 363 15.24 1.82 -12.07
CA THR A 363 13.81 1.48 -12.02
C THR A 363 13.09 2.18 -10.88
N LEU A 364 13.80 2.43 -9.77
CA LEU A 364 13.22 3.10 -8.62
C LEU A 364 13.01 4.60 -8.86
N ILE A 365 13.96 5.29 -9.51
CA ILE A 365 13.84 6.73 -9.82
C ILE A 365 12.58 6.99 -10.64
N THR A 366 12.29 6.17 -11.64
CA THR A 366 11.09 6.32 -12.49
C THR A 366 9.79 6.08 -11.72
N LYS A 367 9.87 5.49 -10.52
CA LYS A 367 8.75 5.27 -9.60
C LYS A 367 8.61 6.37 -8.54
N LEU A 368 9.54 7.32 -8.44
CA LEU A 368 9.48 8.42 -7.46
C LEU A 368 8.66 9.59 -7.99
N ASN A 369 8.01 10.33 -7.07
CA ASN A 369 7.43 11.63 -7.37
C ASN A 369 8.52 12.61 -7.85
N PRO A 370 8.20 13.59 -8.72
CA PRO A 370 9.21 14.47 -9.32
C PRO A 370 10.15 15.17 -8.32
N PRO A 371 9.69 15.72 -7.17
CA PRO A 371 10.58 16.33 -6.19
C PRO A 371 11.62 15.35 -5.63
N SER A 372 11.17 14.17 -5.21
CA SER A 372 12.04 13.09 -4.75
C SER A 372 12.97 12.55 -5.84
N ALA A 373 12.46 12.37 -7.06
CA ALA A 373 13.27 11.95 -8.20
C ALA A 373 14.41 12.94 -8.45
N ASN A 374 14.09 14.23 -8.57
CA ASN A 374 15.06 15.30 -8.80
C ASN A 374 16.08 15.41 -7.67
N TYR A 375 15.64 15.35 -6.41
CA TYR A 375 16.52 15.36 -5.25
C TYR A 375 17.53 14.19 -5.31
N ARG A 376 17.04 13.00 -5.64
CA ARG A 376 17.86 11.79 -5.72
C ARG A 376 18.82 11.81 -6.91
N LEU A 377 18.39 12.34 -8.05
CA LEU A 377 19.21 12.56 -9.24
C LEU A 377 20.34 13.56 -8.95
N ALA A 378 20.02 14.67 -8.28
CA ALA A 378 21.00 15.69 -7.88
C ALA A 378 22.04 15.12 -6.91
N ALA A 379 21.62 14.28 -5.95
CA ALA A 379 22.53 13.62 -5.01
C ALA A 379 23.49 12.61 -5.67
N LEU A 380 23.19 12.14 -6.89
CA LEU A 380 23.99 11.14 -7.60
C LEU A 380 24.82 11.74 -8.74
N GLY A 381 24.57 12.98 -9.14
CA GLY A 381 25.27 13.66 -10.23
C GLY A 381 24.99 13.10 -11.63
N SER A 382 24.14 12.08 -11.79
CA SER A 382 23.77 11.49 -13.10
C SER A 382 22.43 10.72 -13.05
N PRO A 383 21.57 10.83 -14.10
CA PRO A 383 20.31 10.10 -14.18
C PRO A 383 20.40 8.59 -14.31
N GLN A 384 21.53 8.08 -14.79
CA GLN A 384 21.76 6.64 -14.94
C GLN A 384 22.30 5.99 -13.65
N GLY A 385 22.46 6.76 -12.56
CA GLY A 385 23.22 6.33 -11.38
C GLY A 385 24.73 6.25 -11.66
N PRO A 386 25.55 5.81 -10.69
CA PRO A 386 26.97 5.56 -10.94
C PRO A 386 27.12 4.53 -12.08
N LYS A 387 28.08 4.75 -12.99
CA LYS A 387 28.49 3.74 -13.98
C LYS A 387 29.10 2.55 -13.25
N VAL A 388 28.26 1.64 -12.80
CA VAL A 388 28.67 0.39 -12.18
C VAL A 388 28.58 -0.73 -13.20
N GLU A 389 29.53 -1.66 -13.16
CA GLU A 389 29.44 -2.90 -13.91
C GLU A 389 28.31 -3.74 -13.31
N VAL A 390 27.15 -3.73 -13.97
CA VAL A 390 25.91 -4.38 -13.51
C VAL A 390 26.14 -5.87 -13.22
N THR A 391 26.96 -6.54 -14.01
CA THR A 391 27.34 -7.95 -13.82
C THR A 391 28.07 -8.18 -12.49
N GLU A 392 29.01 -7.30 -12.13
CA GLU A 392 29.74 -7.40 -10.86
C GLU A 392 28.84 -7.13 -9.67
N GLN A 393 27.92 -6.17 -9.79
CA GLN A 393 26.94 -5.87 -8.74
C GLN A 393 26.00 -7.06 -8.48
N TRP A 394 25.55 -7.73 -9.55
CA TRP A 394 24.73 -8.95 -9.43
C TRP A 394 25.49 -10.07 -8.73
N LYS A 395 26.75 -10.29 -9.11
CA LYS A 395 27.61 -11.30 -8.47
C LYS A 395 27.89 -10.97 -7.01
N ALA A 396 28.15 -9.71 -6.70
CA ALA A 396 28.34 -9.25 -5.32
C ALA A 396 27.07 -9.44 -4.49
N PHE A 397 25.89 -9.15 -5.06
CA PHE A 397 24.61 -9.34 -4.37
C PHE A 397 24.31 -10.83 -4.12
N GLU A 398 24.56 -11.69 -5.10
CA GLU A 398 24.44 -13.14 -4.94
C GLU A 398 25.37 -13.66 -3.84
N ASN A 399 26.63 -13.23 -3.82
CA ASN A 399 27.57 -13.56 -2.76
C ASN A 399 27.12 -13.06 -1.39
N GLY A 400 26.55 -11.85 -1.33
CA GLY A 400 25.98 -11.29 -0.12
C GLY A 400 24.83 -12.13 0.42
N LEU A 401 23.90 -12.55 -0.45
CA LEU A 401 22.84 -13.47 -0.07
C LEU A 401 23.37 -14.85 0.35
N ASN A 402 24.39 -15.39 -0.32
CA ASN A 402 25.06 -16.61 0.11
C ASN A 402 25.63 -16.49 1.53
N GLN A 403 26.25 -15.35 1.85
CA GLN A 403 26.81 -15.09 3.18
C GLN A 403 25.74 -15.01 4.26
N ILE A 404 24.61 -14.36 3.98
CA ILE A 404 23.50 -14.26 4.93
C ILE A 404 22.81 -15.62 5.11
N ASP A 405 22.59 -16.36 4.02
CA ASP A 405 22.01 -17.70 4.09
C ASP A 405 22.90 -18.67 4.89
N ALA A 406 24.22 -18.51 4.82
CA ALA A 406 25.15 -19.23 5.69
C ALA A 406 24.95 -18.87 7.17
N TRP A 407 24.63 -17.62 7.52
CA TRP A 407 24.29 -17.25 8.91
C TRP A 407 22.99 -17.92 9.38
N TYR A 408 21.93 -17.91 8.56
CA TYR A 408 20.70 -18.64 8.87
C TYR A 408 20.96 -20.15 9.06
N SER A 409 21.83 -20.73 8.25
CA SER A 409 22.14 -22.16 8.30
C SER A 409 22.88 -22.59 9.57
N ARG A 410 23.54 -21.65 10.29
CA ARG A 410 24.27 -21.97 11.53
C ARG A 410 23.38 -22.36 12.70
N ASN A 411 22.08 -22.08 12.62
CA ASN A 411 21.11 -22.55 13.62
C ASN A 411 20.61 -23.98 13.39
N GLY A 412 21.35 -24.77 12.60
CA GLY A 412 21.09 -26.20 12.41
C GLY A 412 19.79 -26.50 11.66
N GLY A 413 19.26 -25.53 10.90
CA GLY A 413 18.03 -25.67 10.14
C GLY A 413 16.75 -25.74 10.99
N LYS A 414 16.82 -25.37 12.27
CA LYS A 414 15.62 -25.23 13.10
C LYS A 414 14.89 -23.97 12.67
N GLY A 415 13.71 -24.11 12.07
CA GLY A 415 12.84 -22.97 11.75
C GLY A 415 13.29 -22.07 10.59
N PRO A 416 12.40 -21.17 10.14
CA PRO A 416 12.65 -20.33 8.96
C PRO A 416 13.42 -19.02 9.27
N PHE A 417 13.56 -18.64 10.55
CA PHE A 417 14.06 -17.35 11.00
C PHE A 417 15.53 -17.38 11.44
N LEU A 418 16.14 -16.21 11.60
CA LEU A 418 17.54 -16.12 11.98
C LEU A 418 17.76 -16.75 13.35
N LEU A 419 16.84 -16.58 14.31
CA LEU A 419 16.88 -17.20 15.64
C LEU A 419 16.16 -18.55 15.70
N GLY A 420 15.93 -19.14 14.53
CA GLY A 420 15.31 -20.44 14.35
C GLY A 420 13.79 -20.36 14.18
N ASP A 421 13.03 -20.77 15.19
CA ASP A 421 11.56 -20.69 15.16
C ASP A 421 11.01 -19.33 15.62
N ILE A 422 11.89 -18.45 16.12
CA ILE A 422 11.53 -17.15 16.68
C ILE A 422 11.81 -16.06 15.65
N PRO A 423 10.78 -15.36 15.12
CA PRO A 423 10.99 -14.20 14.27
C PRO A 423 11.62 -13.06 15.07
N SER A 424 12.51 -12.31 14.43
CA SER A 424 13.28 -11.26 15.10
C SER A 424 13.65 -10.11 14.18
N TRP A 425 14.25 -9.05 14.74
CA TRP A 425 14.69 -7.86 13.99
C TRP A 425 15.50 -8.19 12.73
N ALA A 426 16.39 -9.18 12.78
CA ALA A 426 17.16 -9.64 11.65
C ALA A 426 16.28 -10.13 10.49
N ASP A 427 15.21 -10.85 10.82
CA ASP A 427 14.22 -11.30 9.85
C ASP A 427 13.46 -10.11 9.27
N PHE A 428 13.24 -9.05 10.05
CA PHE A 428 12.57 -7.84 9.57
C PHE A 428 13.49 -7.02 8.67
N VAL A 429 14.79 -6.98 8.96
CA VAL A 429 15.81 -6.42 8.06
C VAL A 429 15.80 -7.19 6.74
N MET A 430 15.83 -8.52 6.77
CA MET A 430 15.80 -9.34 5.55
C MET A 430 14.50 -9.21 4.78
N ALA A 431 13.37 -9.27 5.46
CA ALA A 431 12.05 -9.05 4.87
C ALA A 431 11.99 -7.71 4.15
N SER A 432 12.46 -6.64 4.80
CA SER A 432 12.47 -5.30 4.23
C SER A 432 13.33 -5.18 2.98
N PHE A 433 14.49 -5.84 2.95
CA PHE A 433 15.34 -5.89 1.76
C PHE A 433 14.67 -6.67 0.62
N LEU A 434 14.09 -7.83 0.90
CA LEU A 434 13.39 -8.63 -0.11
C LEU A 434 12.17 -7.88 -0.66
N VAL A 435 11.40 -7.20 0.18
CA VAL A 435 10.29 -6.33 -0.25
C VAL A 435 10.78 -5.21 -1.14
N PHE A 436 11.85 -4.51 -0.74
CA PHE A 436 12.47 -3.46 -1.54
C PHE A 436 12.89 -3.97 -2.92
N THR A 437 13.61 -5.08 -2.99
CA THR A 437 14.08 -5.66 -4.25
C THR A 437 12.91 -6.10 -5.13
N ARG A 438 11.93 -6.78 -4.54
CA ARG A 438 10.71 -7.26 -5.23
C ARG A 438 9.87 -6.11 -5.78
N ARG A 439 9.58 -5.08 -4.98
CA ARG A 439 8.82 -3.90 -5.42
C ARG A 439 9.63 -3.03 -6.39
N GLY A 440 10.95 -3.00 -6.20
CA GLY A 440 11.89 -2.31 -7.06
C GLY A 440 11.83 -2.83 -8.49
N PHE A 441 11.93 -4.14 -8.69
CA PHE A 441 11.90 -4.74 -10.03
C PHE A 441 10.50 -5.13 -10.52
N GLY A 442 9.63 -5.57 -9.62
CA GLY A 442 8.35 -6.20 -9.92
C GLY A 442 8.36 -7.72 -9.65
N GLU A 443 7.28 -8.22 -9.07
CA GLU A 443 7.01 -9.63 -8.74
C GLU A 443 7.23 -10.61 -9.90
N GLU A 444 6.87 -10.25 -11.13
CA GLU A 444 7.03 -11.13 -12.30
C GLU A 444 8.32 -10.86 -13.09
N SER A 445 9.21 -10.00 -12.58
CA SER A 445 10.42 -9.62 -13.31
C SER A 445 11.45 -10.74 -13.34
N LYS A 446 12.23 -10.82 -14.42
CA LYS A 446 13.32 -11.81 -14.54
C LYS A 446 14.36 -11.63 -13.43
N GLU A 447 14.59 -10.39 -13.02
CA GLU A 447 15.49 -10.01 -11.94
C GLU A 447 15.02 -10.56 -10.59
N TRP A 448 13.75 -10.38 -10.25
CA TRP A 448 13.21 -10.90 -8.99
C TRP A 448 13.16 -12.43 -9.00
N GLN A 449 12.70 -13.04 -10.09
CA GLN A 449 12.69 -14.50 -10.26
C GLN A 449 14.09 -15.11 -10.11
N LYS A 450 15.12 -14.42 -10.62
CA LYS A 450 16.52 -14.80 -10.41
C LYS A 450 16.91 -14.75 -8.92
N VAL A 451 16.61 -13.65 -8.22
CA VAL A 451 16.96 -13.47 -6.79
C VAL A 451 16.37 -14.58 -5.93
N ILE A 452 15.07 -14.88 -6.11
CA ILE A 452 14.40 -15.89 -5.27
C ILE A 452 14.75 -17.34 -5.64
N SER A 453 15.39 -17.57 -6.79
CA SER A 453 15.89 -18.89 -7.21
C SER A 453 17.17 -19.30 -6.47
N TRP A 454 17.93 -18.33 -5.96
CA TRP A 454 19.20 -18.58 -5.30
C TRP A 454 19.08 -19.33 -3.98
N ASN A 455 20.20 -19.91 -3.54
CA ASN A 455 20.29 -20.72 -2.33
C ASN A 455 19.24 -21.85 -2.31
N GLY A 456 19.00 -22.48 -3.46
CA GLY A 456 18.03 -23.56 -3.61
C GLY A 456 16.58 -23.13 -3.36
N GLY A 457 16.23 -21.88 -3.68
CA GLY A 457 14.88 -21.35 -3.46
C GLY A 457 14.58 -20.90 -2.04
N ARG A 458 15.54 -20.92 -1.10
CA ARG A 458 15.28 -20.53 0.30
C ARG A 458 14.83 -19.07 0.43
N TRP A 459 15.30 -18.17 -0.44
CA TRP A 459 14.84 -16.79 -0.44
C TRP A 459 13.40 -16.64 -0.91
N LYS A 460 12.92 -17.51 -1.81
CA LYS A 460 11.50 -17.61 -2.14
C LYS A 460 10.68 -17.95 -0.90
N SER A 461 11.02 -19.05 -0.23
CA SER A 461 10.30 -19.54 0.95
C SER A 461 10.28 -18.51 2.08
N ARG A 462 11.40 -17.84 2.36
CA ARG A 462 11.45 -16.76 3.35
C ARG A 462 10.63 -15.56 2.94
N SER A 463 10.72 -15.13 1.67
CA SER A 463 9.89 -14.02 1.18
C SER A 463 8.40 -14.30 1.34
N GLU A 464 7.96 -15.54 1.08
CA GLU A 464 6.56 -15.95 1.27
C GLU A 464 6.12 -15.89 2.74
N ILE A 465 6.97 -16.34 3.67
CA ILE A 465 6.72 -16.27 5.12
C ILE A 465 6.58 -14.81 5.57
N TYR A 466 7.50 -13.95 5.13
CA TYR A 466 7.54 -12.55 5.55
C TYR A 466 6.31 -11.74 5.10
N ARG A 467 5.58 -12.20 4.07
CA ARG A 467 4.34 -11.55 3.62
C ARG A 467 3.28 -11.41 4.71
N ALA A 468 3.34 -12.23 5.76
CA ALA A 468 2.46 -12.09 6.92
C ALA A 468 2.53 -10.70 7.60
N TRP A 469 3.63 -9.95 7.39
CA TRP A 469 3.87 -8.64 8.00
C TRP A 469 4.02 -7.51 6.97
N GLU A 470 3.76 -7.78 5.70
CA GLU A 470 3.94 -6.83 4.58
C GLU A 470 2.66 -6.03 4.27
N THR A 471 1.85 -5.70 5.27
CA THR A 471 0.65 -4.88 5.09
C THR A 471 1.00 -3.39 5.08
N VAL A 472 0.41 -2.66 4.12
CA VAL A 472 0.46 -1.19 4.11
C VAL A 472 -0.89 -0.69 4.59
N VAL A 473 -0.91 -0.21 5.83
CA VAL A 473 -2.00 0.55 6.44
C VAL A 473 -2.02 1.99 5.92
#